data_AF-A0A3L7VCS5-F1
#
_entry.id   AF-A0A3L7VCS5-F1
#
_cell.length_a   1.000
_cell.length_b   1.000
_cell.length_c   1.000
_cell.angle_alpha   90.00
_cell.angle_beta   90.00
_cell.angle_gamma   90.00
#
_symmetry.space_group_name_H-M   'P 1'
#
loop_
_entity.id
_entity.type
_entity.pdbx_description
1 polymer ?
#
loop_
_entity_poly.entity_id
_entity_poly.type
_entity_poly.pdbx_seq_one_letter_code
_entity_poly.pdbx_strand_id
1 'polypeptide(L)'
;MPLLDIGYRKWEGEKTPRSTRSLALASTGIHLVWKGTWLKRFLMFMAIPALIAGIFVATFEQTLDRDGPRALFTILSRSPQSRNIAQRAGVDLNAAIESPESYRHFTWSYILFNLSRYPQALGMIVVLGLVAPRLISYDLRSRGYLLYLSRPLTPAEYIFGKALVLYFLLFIMSALPALLIYVAGLFLSTDPTAIAQTWDIPFRILLACLVLMIPTTAVALA
;
A
#
# COMPACT_ATOMS: atom_id res chain seq x y z
N MET A 1 32.93 -31.07 -7.46
CA MET A 1 33.37 -29.76 -8.00
C MET A 1 34.29 -29.12 -6.98
N PRO A 2 35.55 -28.82 -7.31
CA PRO A 2 36.46 -28.15 -6.38
C PRO A 2 35.95 -26.72 -6.16
N LEU A 3 35.85 -26.30 -4.91
CA LEU A 3 35.57 -24.90 -4.54
C LEU A 3 36.79 -24.07 -4.96
N LEU A 4 36.80 -23.59 -6.21
CA LEU A 4 37.82 -22.67 -6.72
C LEU A 4 37.78 -21.37 -5.90
N ASP A 5 38.92 -21.08 -5.27
CA ASP A 5 39.39 -19.76 -4.83
C ASP A 5 38.33 -18.82 -4.23
N ILE A 6 38.00 -19.07 -2.96
CA ILE A 6 37.21 -18.15 -2.13
C ILE A 6 38.13 -17.10 -1.47
N GLY A 7 39.14 -16.63 -2.21
CA GLY A 7 40.00 -15.53 -1.76
C GLY A 7 39.19 -14.28 -1.40
N TYR A 8 39.69 -13.49 -0.46
CA TYR A 8 39.08 -12.23 -0.07
C TYR A 8 38.94 -11.32 -1.29
N ARG A 9 37.71 -11.12 -1.76
CA ARG A 9 37.44 -10.06 -2.74
C ARG A 9 37.42 -8.74 -2.01
N LYS A 10 38.28 -7.82 -2.44
CA LYS A 10 38.21 -6.43 -1.97
C LYS A 10 36.80 -5.91 -2.27
N TRP A 11 36.19 -5.29 -1.27
CA TRP A 11 34.92 -4.64 -1.44
C TRP A 11 35.12 -3.40 -2.33
N GLU A 12 34.50 -3.40 -3.51
CA GLU A 12 34.59 -2.31 -4.49
C GLU A 12 33.43 -1.31 -4.39
N GLY A 13 32.47 -1.53 -3.48
CA GLY A 13 31.31 -0.64 -3.33
C GLY A 13 31.60 0.62 -2.52
N GLU A 14 30.76 1.63 -2.69
CA GLU A 14 30.86 2.89 -1.95
C GLU A 14 30.52 2.70 -0.46
N LYS A 15 31.21 3.45 0.42
CA LYS A 15 30.93 3.46 1.86
C LYS A 15 29.69 4.30 2.11
N THR A 16 28.69 3.72 2.77
CA THR A 16 27.47 4.43 3.14
C THR A 16 27.58 5.07 4.53
N PRO A 17 26.92 6.23 4.76
CA PRO A 17 26.80 6.84 6.08
C PRO A 17 26.15 5.90 7.11
N ARG A 18 26.40 6.16 8.40
CA ARG A 18 25.84 5.35 9.49
C ARG A 18 24.30 5.36 9.51
N SER A 19 23.68 6.49 9.22
CA SER A 19 22.22 6.67 9.21
C SER A 19 21.50 5.84 8.15
N THR A 20 22.18 5.46 7.07
CA THR A 20 21.59 4.76 5.93
C THR A 20 21.75 3.23 5.99
N ARG A 21 22.31 2.67 7.06
CA ARG A 21 22.61 1.23 7.16
C ARG A 21 21.36 0.36 7.05
N SER A 22 20.30 0.70 7.79
CA SER A 22 19.02 -0.01 7.71
C SER A 22 18.41 0.09 6.32
N LEU A 23 18.58 1.23 5.65
CA LEU A 23 18.11 1.43 4.28
C LEU A 23 18.90 0.60 3.26
N ALA A 24 20.23 0.50 3.41
CA ALA A 24 21.07 -0.34 2.57
C ALA A 24 20.71 -1.84 2.72
N LEU A 25 20.43 -2.28 3.95
CA LEU A 25 19.93 -3.63 4.22
C LEU A 25 18.55 -3.84 3.59
N ALA A 26 17.64 -2.89 3.76
CA ALA A 26 16.30 -2.94 3.19
C ALA A 26 16.34 -3.00 1.66
N SER A 27 17.15 -2.15 1.00
CA SER A 27 17.30 -2.13 -0.45
C SER A 27 17.74 -3.48 -1.01
N THR A 28 18.73 -4.12 -0.36
CA THR A 28 19.18 -5.46 -0.73
C THR A 28 18.08 -6.50 -0.54
N GLY A 29 17.34 -6.42 0.57
CA GLY A 29 16.19 -7.30 0.85
C GLY A 29 15.05 -7.14 -0.16
N ILE A 30 14.69 -5.89 -0.47
CA ILE A 30 13.69 -5.54 -1.49
C ILE A 30 14.12 -6.11 -2.84
N HIS A 31 15.36 -5.90 -3.26
CA HIS A 31 15.87 -6.41 -4.53
C HIS A 31 15.80 -7.94 -4.60
N LEU A 32 16.15 -8.64 -3.52
CA LEU A 32 16.06 -10.10 -3.44
C LEU A 32 14.62 -10.59 -3.55
N VAL A 33 13.72 -9.96 -2.82
CA VAL A 33 12.28 -10.29 -2.84
C VAL A 33 11.68 -10.01 -4.22
N TRP A 34 12.09 -8.92 -4.88
CA TRP A 34 11.61 -8.53 -6.20
C TRP A 34 12.06 -9.48 -7.33
N LYS A 35 13.09 -10.31 -7.12
CA LYS A 35 13.45 -11.36 -8.08
C LYS A 35 12.42 -12.48 -8.15
N GLY A 36 11.58 -12.64 -7.12
CA GLY A 36 10.52 -13.65 -7.10
C GLY A 36 9.40 -13.36 -8.11
N THR A 37 9.19 -14.27 -9.07
CA THR A 37 8.13 -14.14 -10.09
C THR A 37 6.72 -14.22 -9.50
N TRP A 38 6.54 -15.03 -8.46
CA TRP A 38 5.25 -15.21 -7.80
C TRP A 38 4.75 -13.91 -7.14
N LEU A 39 5.64 -13.16 -6.48
CA LEU A 39 5.29 -11.87 -5.89
C LEU A 39 4.81 -10.87 -6.95
N LYS A 40 5.50 -10.77 -8.08
CA LYS A 40 5.07 -9.85 -9.16
C LYS A 40 3.69 -10.21 -9.69
N ARG A 41 3.42 -11.50 -9.93
CA ARG A 41 2.11 -11.99 -10.36
C ARG A 41 1.02 -11.67 -9.33
N PHE A 42 1.34 -11.85 -8.05
CA PHE A 42 0.42 -11.52 -6.97
C PHE A 42 0.11 -10.01 -6.89
N LEU A 43 1.14 -9.15 -7.03
CA LEU A 43 0.94 -7.70 -7.10
C LEU A 43 0.10 -7.28 -8.31
N MET A 44 0.30 -7.91 -9.48
CA MET A 44 -0.54 -7.69 -10.65
C MET A 44 -2.00 -8.12 -10.41
N PHE A 45 -2.22 -9.25 -9.74
CA PHE A 45 -3.55 -9.69 -9.35
C PHE A 45 -4.21 -8.71 -8.37
N MET A 46 -3.45 -8.22 -7.39
CA MET A 46 -3.92 -7.21 -6.43
C MET A 46 -4.13 -5.83 -7.03
N ALA A 47 -3.65 -5.57 -8.26
CA ALA A 47 -3.97 -4.35 -8.98
C ALA A 47 -5.40 -4.35 -9.55
N ILE A 48 -6.03 -5.52 -9.75
CA ILE A 48 -7.37 -5.61 -10.36
C ILE A 48 -8.42 -4.83 -9.55
N PRO A 49 -8.54 -5.01 -8.21
CA PRO A 49 -9.50 -4.24 -7.43
C PRO A 49 -9.21 -2.74 -7.43
N ALA A 50 -7.93 -2.34 -7.52
CA ALA A 50 -7.54 -0.94 -7.65
C ALA A 50 -7.99 -0.37 -9.01
N LEU A 51 -7.85 -1.12 -10.10
CA LEU A 51 -8.37 -0.71 -11.42
C LEU A 51 -9.89 -0.53 -11.39
N ILE A 52 -10.61 -1.47 -10.75
CA ILE A 52 -12.07 -1.34 -10.58
C ILE A 52 -12.40 -0.06 -9.80
N ALA A 53 -11.79 0.15 -8.64
CA ALA A 53 -11.98 1.37 -7.86
C ALA A 53 -11.65 2.66 -8.65
N GLY A 54 -10.59 2.63 -9.46
CA GLY A 54 -10.23 3.72 -10.36
C GLY A 54 -11.31 4.00 -11.42
N ILE A 55 -11.91 2.96 -12.01
CA ILE A 55 -13.04 3.11 -12.94
C ILE A 55 -14.25 3.72 -12.23
N PHE A 56 -14.52 3.34 -10.98
CA PHE A 56 -15.60 3.95 -10.19
C PHE A 56 -15.36 5.44 -9.96
N VAL A 57 -14.14 5.84 -9.60
CA VAL A 57 -13.78 7.27 -9.44
C VAL A 57 -13.85 8.01 -10.78
N ALA A 58 -13.34 7.42 -11.87
CA ALA A 58 -13.36 8.01 -13.20
C ALA A 58 -14.78 8.23 -13.72
N THR A 59 -15.64 7.22 -13.56
CA THR A 59 -17.05 7.32 -13.95
C THR A 59 -17.78 8.36 -13.09
N PHE A 60 -17.49 8.44 -11.79
CA PHE A 60 -18.05 9.48 -10.92
C PHE A 60 -17.70 10.88 -11.43
N GLU A 61 -16.41 11.17 -11.67
CA GLU A 61 -15.97 12.51 -12.09
C GLU A 61 -16.41 12.87 -13.51
N GLN A 62 -16.30 11.96 -14.48
CA GLN A 62 -16.66 12.24 -15.87
C GLN A 62 -18.17 12.42 -16.09
N THR A 63 -18.99 12.01 -15.13
CA THR A 63 -20.44 12.06 -15.27
C THR A 63 -21.11 13.06 -14.35
N LEU A 64 -20.37 13.92 -13.65
CA LEU A 64 -20.97 14.96 -12.78
C LEU A 64 -22.05 15.79 -13.51
N ASP A 65 -21.86 16.08 -14.81
CA ASP A 65 -22.82 16.80 -15.66
C ASP A 65 -23.92 15.92 -16.30
N ARG A 66 -23.93 14.59 -16.05
CA ARG A 66 -24.83 13.59 -16.65
C ARG A 66 -25.51 12.74 -15.57
N ASP A 67 -26.29 11.73 -15.97
CA ASP A 67 -26.95 10.77 -15.05
C ASP A 67 -26.01 9.75 -14.37
N GLY A 68 -24.70 9.77 -14.64
CA GLY A 68 -23.78 8.73 -14.15
C GLY A 68 -23.52 8.69 -12.62
N PRO A 69 -23.50 9.82 -11.88
CA PRO A 69 -23.40 9.81 -10.43
C PRO A 69 -24.62 9.14 -9.83
N ARG A 70 -25.80 9.28 -10.47
CA ARG A 70 -27.03 8.59 -10.07
C ARG A 70 -26.88 7.08 -10.16
N ALA A 71 -26.30 6.57 -11.24
CA ALA A 71 -26.03 5.12 -11.38
C ALA A 71 -25.06 4.61 -10.31
N LEU A 72 -24.03 5.38 -9.97
CA LEU A 72 -23.10 5.02 -8.91
C LEU A 72 -23.72 5.08 -7.52
N PHE A 73 -24.42 6.17 -7.18
CA PHE A 73 -25.10 6.30 -5.89
C PHE A 73 -26.19 5.25 -5.69
N THR A 74 -26.89 4.86 -6.75
CA THR A 74 -27.84 3.74 -6.69
C THR A 74 -27.13 2.41 -6.45
N ILE A 75 -25.97 2.14 -7.07
CA ILE A 75 -25.17 0.94 -6.78
C ILE A 75 -24.65 0.96 -5.33
N LEU A 76 -24.15 2.11 -4.88
CA LEU A 76 -23.66 2.28 -3.51
C LEU A 76 -24.79 2.06 -2.51
N SER A 77 -25.98 2.61 -2.75
CA SER A 77 -27.14 2.50 -1.85
C SER A 77 -27.78 1.10 -1.82
N ARG A 78 -27.52 0.24 -2.82
CA ARG A 78 -27.99 -1.17 -2.80
C ARG A 78 -27.48 -1.93 -1.59
N SER A 79 -26.22 -1.72 -1.19
CA SER A 79 -25.65 -2.44 -0.06
C SER A 79 -26.12 -1.86 1.29
N PRO A 80 -26.62 -2.69 2.24
CA PRO A 80 -27.03 -2.21 3.57
C PRO A 80 -25.88 -1.52 4.32
N GLN A 81 -24.66 -2.01 4.13
CA GLN A 81 -23.46 -1.48 4.76
C GLN A 81 -23.15 -0.04 4.31
N SER A 82 -23.27 0.25 3.01
CA SER A 82 -23.04 1.60 2.48
C SER A 82 -24.05 2.60 3.03
N ARG A 83 -25.34 2.23 3.10
CA ARG A 83 -26.39 3.06 3.70
C ARG A 83 -26.09 3.40 5.16
N ASN A 84 -25.65 2.40 5.94
CA ASN A 84 -25.28 2.63 7.33
C ASN A 84 -24.07 3.56 7.49
N ILE A 85 -23.08 3.46 6.59
CA ILE A 85 -21.89 4.33 6.62
C ILE A 85 -22.27 5.76 6.20
N ALA A 86 -23.09 5.92 5.16
CA ALA A 86 -23.59 7.22 4.71
C ALA A 86 -24.39 7.91 5.83
N GLN A 87 -25.34 7.21 6.45
CA GLN A 87 -26.12 7.74 7.56
C GLN A 87 -25.26 8.16 8.75
N ARG A 88 -24.24 7.36 9.11
CA ARG A 88 -23.28 7.71 10.18
C ARG A 88 -22.42 8.91 9.83
N ALA A 89 -22.14 9.12 8.55
CA ALA A 89 -21.42 10.27 8.06
C ALA A 89 -22.33 11.52 7.89
N GLY A 90 -23.62 11.43 8.21
CA GLY A 90 -24.58 12.51 7.98
C GLY A 90 -24.89 12.77 6.50
N VAL A 91 -24.59 11.80 5.63
CA VAL A 91 -24.77 11.90 4.18
C VAL A 91 -26.14 11.36 3.81
N ASP A 92 -27.00 12.25 3.31
CA ASP A 92 -28.24 11.86 2.65
C ASP A 92 -27.95 11.45 1.20
N LEU A 93 -28.13 10.16 0.92
CA LEU A 93 -27.87 9.58 -0.39
C LEU A 93 -28.83 10.09 -1.47
N ASN A 94 -30.03 10.54 -1.09
CA ASN A 94 -30.98 11.12 -2.04
C ASN A 94 -30.55 12.54 -2.43
N ALA A 95 -30.15 13.35 -1.45
CA ALA A 95 -29.57 14.67 -1.71
C ALA A 95 -28.25 14.58 -2.51
N ALA A 96 -27.48 13.51 -2.31
CA ALA A 96 -26.25 13.25 -3.06
C ALA A 96 -26.47 12.94 -4.55
N ILE A 97 -27.67 12.47 -4.91
CA ILE A 97 -28.06 12.28 -6.33
C ILE A 97 -28.36 13.63 -7.00
N GLU A 98 -28.86 14.60 -6.24
CA GLU A 98 -29.19 15.95 -6.72
C GLU A 98 -27.98 16.86 -6.79
N SER A 99 -27.04 16.72 -5.84
CA SER A 99 -25.83 17.55 -5.71
C SER A 99 -24.57 16.68 -5.57
N PRO A 100 -24.17 15.93 -6.60
CA PRO A 100 -23.08 14.96 -6.49
C PRO A 100 -21.73 15.59 -6.10
N GLU A 101 -21.49 16.84 -6.49
CA GLU A 101 -20.25 17.58 -6.20
C GLU A 101 -19.99 17.73 -4.70
N SER A 102 -21.00 18.06 -3.89
CA SER A 102 -20.83 18.25 -2.44
C SER A 102 -20.50 16.95 -1.71
N TYR A 103 -20.78 15.80 -2.33
CA TYR A 103 -20.52 14.48 -1.76
C TYR A 103 -19.30 13.79 -2.37
N ARG A 104 -18.50 14.48 -3.19
CA ARG A 104 -17.25 13.97 -3.78
C ARG A 104 -16.32 13.35 -2.74
N HIS A 105 -16.07 14.10 -1.66
CA HIS A 105 -15.21 13.65 -0.55
C HIS A 105 -15.67 12.32 0.03
N PHE A 106 -16.97 12.20 0.31
CA PHE A 106 -17.56 10.98 0.86
C PHE A 106 -17.43 9.82 -0.13
N THR A 107 -17.79 10.03 -1.40
CA THR A 107 -17.76 8.99 -2.43
C THR A 107 -16.35 8.45 -2.64
N TRP A 108 -15.36 9.34 -2.80
CA TRP A 108 -13.97 8.95 -2.98
C TRP A 108 -13.42 8.23 -1.74
N SER A 109 -13.66 8.80 -0.55
CA SER A 109 -13.23 8.19 0.71
C SER A 109 -13.84 6.80 0.89
N TYR A 110 -15.12 6.62 0.52
CA TYR A 110 -15.80 5.33 0.60
C TYR A 110 -15.21 4.30 -0.36
N ILE A 111 -14.98 4.66 -1.62
CA ILE A 111 -14.40 3.76 -2.63
C ILE A 111 -12.99 3.33 -2.20
N LEU A 112 -12.15 4.29 -1.81
CA LEU A 112 -10.78 4.04 -1.37
C LEU A 112 -10.74 3.24 -0.06
N PHE A 113 -11.65 3.50 0.88
CA PHE A 113 -11.78 2.70 2.09
C PHE A 113 -12.14 1.24 1.79
N ASN A 114 -13.07 0.99 0.87
CA ASN A 114 -13.44 -0.38 0.49
C ASN A 114 -12.29 -1.11 -0.21
N LEU A 115 -11.53 -0.39 -1.05
CA LEU A 115 -10.30 -0.91 -1.64
C LEU A 115 -9.29 -1.31 -0.56
N SER A 116 -9.06 -0.47 0.45
CA SER A 116 -8.12 -0.77 1.54
C SER A 116 -8.58 -1.87 2.49
N ARG A 117 -9.89 -2.08 2.62
CA ARG A 117 -10.43 -3.03 3.59
C ARG A 117 -10.42 -4.48 3.12
N TYR A 118 -10.97 -4.78 1.94
CA TYR A 118 -11.24 -6.17 1.56
C TYR A 118 -10.10 -6.79 0.73
N PRO A 119 -9.82 -6.32 -0.50
CA PRO A 119 -8.80 -6.95 -1.34
C PRO A 119 -7.40 -6.73 -0.76
N GLN A 120 -7.11 -5.52 -0.28
CA GLN A 120 -5.79 -5.18 0.22
C GLN A 120 -5.46 -5.90 1.54
N ALA A 121 -6.37 -5.96 2.52
CA ALA A 121 -6.09 -6.64 3.79
C ALA A 121 -5.82 -8.15 3.62
N LEU A 122 -6.59 -8.84 2.76
CA LEU A 122 -6.31 -10.23 2.41
C LEU A 122 -4.95 -10.37 1.70
N GLY A 123 -4.63 -9.43 0.80
CA GLY A 123 -3.32 -9.33 0.16
C GLY A 123 -2.17 -9.22 1.15
N MET A 124 -2.32 -8.40 2.19
CA MET A 124 -1.31 -8.16 3.22
C MET A 124 -0.98 -9.45 3.99
N ILE A 125 -2.01 -10.20 4.39
CA ILE A 125 -1.83 -11.47 5.11
C ILE A 125 -1.02 -12.45 4.28
N VAL A 126 -1.36 -12.59 2.99
CA VAL A 126 -0.66 -13.51 2.08
C VAL A 126 0.80 -13.10 1.86
N VAL A 127 1.04 -11.81 1.56
CA VAL A 127 2.41 -11.31 1.33
C VAL A 127 3.26 -11.43 2.59
N LEU A 128 2.74 -11.01 3.75
CA LEU A 128 3.45 -11.13 5.02
C LEU A 128 3.77 -12.59 5.35
N GLY A 129 2.79 -13.48 5.27
CA GLY A 129 2.96 -14.90 5.56
C GLY A 129 3.99 -15.60 4.66
N LEU A 130 4.21 -15.09 3.44
CA LEU A 130 5.17 -15.69 2.51
C LEU A 130 6.55 -15.04 2.54
N VAL A 131 6.62 -13.73 2.80
CA VAL A 131 7.87 -12.96 2.71
C VAL A 131 8.54 -12.85 4.07
N ALA A 132 7.79 -12.57 5.15
CA ALA A 132 8.37 -12.32 6.47
C ALA A 132 9.14 -13.54 7.02
N PRO A 133 8.62 -14.80 6.97
CA PRO A 133 9.36 -15.94 7.47
C PRO A 133 10.66 -16.18 6.71
N ARG A 134 10.67 -15.92 5.40
CA ARG A 134 11.86 -16.10 4.56
C ARG A 134 12.91 -15.03 4.86
N LEU A 135 12.50 -13.79 5.09
CA LEU A 135 13.41 -12.69 5.43
C LEU A 135 14.24 -12.96 6.70
N ILE A 136 13.67 -13.66 7.68
CA ILE A 136 14.33 -13.99 8.95
C ILE A 136 14.99 -15.38 8.89
N SER A 137 14.27 -16.41 8.43
CA SER A 137 14.73 -17.80 8.53
C SER A 137 16.01 -18.07 7.74
N TYR A 138 16.22 -17.39 6.60
CA TYR A 138 17.46 -17.55 5.83
C TYR A 138 18.68 -17.05 6.60
N ASP A 139 18.55 -15.94 7.32
CA ASP A 139 19.65 -15.36 8.11
C ASP A 139 19.93 -16.19 9.37
N LEU A 140 18.88 -16.76 9.99
CA LEU A 140 19.04 -17.67 11.13
C LEU A 140 19.71 -18.98 10.72
N ARG A 141 19.23 -19.61 9.63
CA ARG A 141 19.77 -20.90 9.15
C ARG A 141 21.25 -20.80 8.75
N SER A 142 21.62 -19.71 8.08
CA SER A 142 22.99 -19.47 7.61
C SER A 142 23.90 -18.83 8.68
N ARG A 143 23.35 -18.49 9.86
CA ARG A 143 24.01 -17.64 10.86
C ARG A 143 24.51 -16.31 10.30
N GLY A 144 23.88 -15.82 9.22
CA GLY A 144 24.23 -14.55 8.58
C GLY A 144 24.07 -13.35 9.50
N TYR A 145 23.16 -13.42 10.48
CA TYR A 145 22.98 -12.36 11.49
C TYR A 145 24.26 -12.07 12.30
N LEU A 146 25.14 -13.07 12.53
CA LEU A 146 26.43 -12.84 13.19
C LEU A 146 27.38 -11.98 12.36
N LEU A 147 27.32 -12.11 11.03
CA LEU A 147 28.12 -11.29 10.11
C LEU A 147 27.59 -9.85 10.05
N TYR A 148 26.27 -9.67 10.17
CA TYR A 148 25.68 -8.33 10.23
C TYR A 148 26.02 -7.63 11.55
N LEU A 149 25.89 -8.33 12.69
CA LEU A 149 26.12 -7.77 14.03
C LEU A 149 27.60 -7.65 14.42
N SER A 150 28.52 -8.32 13.70
CA SER A 150 29.96 -8.09 13.86
C SER A 150 30.45 -6.80 13.17
N ARG A 151 29.64 -6.24 12.26
CA ARG A 151 29.79 -4.89 11.73
C ARG A 151 29.11 -3.90 12.68
N PRO A 152 29.35 -2.58 12.55
CA PRO A 152 28.67 -1.58 13.37
C PRO A 152 27.18 -1.43 12.99
N LEU A 153 26.39 -2.51 13.04
CA LEU A 153 24.94 -2.55 12.86
C LEU A 153 24.33 -3.05 14.17
N THR A 154 23.46 -2.25 14.77
CA THR A 154 22.75 -2.63 16.00
C THR A 154 21.60 -3.60 15.71
N PRO A 155 21.15 -4.39 16.70
CA PRO A 155 19.98 -5.25 16.54
C PRO A 155 18.72 -4.49 16.13
N ALA A 156 18.53 -3.27 16.65
CA ALA A 156 17.40 -2.40 16.28
C ALA A 156 17.48 -1.97 14.81
N GLU A 157 18.65 -1.55 14.34
CA GLU A 157 18.87 -1.19 12.92
C GLU A 157 18.65 -2.39 11.99
N TYR A 158 19.01 -3.60 12.42
CA TYR A 158 18.75 -4.84 11.69
C TYR A 158 17.25 -5.14 11.57
N ILE A 159 16.52 -5.15 12.69
CA ILE A 159 15.07 -5.42 12.70
C ILE A 159 14.34 -4.34 11.89
N PHE A 160 14.71 -3.07 12.06
CA PHE A 160 14.13 -1.97 11.30
C PHE A 160 14.40 -2.10 9.79
N GLY A 161 15.62 -2.51 9.39
CA GLY A 161 15.94 -2.79 8.00
C GLY A 161 15.11 -3.93 7.40
N LYS A 162 14.82 -4.99 8.17
CA LYS A 162 13.92 -6.07 7.75
C LYS A 162 12.46 -5.61 7.68
N ALA A 163 12.01 -4.81 8.65
CA ALA A 163 10.68 -4.21 8.66
C ALA A 163 10.47 -3.29 7.45
N LEU A 164 11.47 -2.49 7.08
CA LEU A 164 11.41 -1.62 5.89
C LEU A 164 11.13 -2.39 4.59
N VAL A 165 11.62 -3.63 4.45
CA VAL A 165 11.28 -4.47 3.30
C VAL A 165 9.78 -4.75 3.25
N LEU A 166 9.19 -5.12 4.40
CA LEU A 166 7.77 -5.39 4.51
C LEU A 166 6.95 -4.11 4.32
N TYR A 167 7.39 -2.99 4.93
CA TYR A 167 6.75 -1.69 4.76
C TYR A 167 6.70 -1.25 3.30
N PHE A 168 7.80 -1.41 2.56
CA PHE A 168 7.85 -1.12 1.14
C PHE A 168 6.84 -1.95 0.33
N LEU A 169 6.76 -3.25 0.59
CA LEU A 169 5.83 -4.13 -0.12
C LEU A 169 4.37 -3.79 0.19
N LEU A 170 4.06 -3.55 1.46
CA LEU A 170 2.71 -3.19 1.91
C LEU A 170 2.32 -1.81 1.37
N PHE A 171 3.24 -0.85 1.31
CA PHE A 171 3.02 0.46 0.70
C PHE A 171 2.69 0.34 -0.79
N ILE A 172 3.48 -0.39 -1.57
CA ILE A 172 3.24 -0.59 -3.01
C ILE A 172 1.91 -1.30 -3.26
N MET A 173 1.53 -2.21 -2.39
CA MET A 173 0.30 -2.98 -2.57
C MET A 173 -0.95 -2.24 -2.10
N SER A 174 -0.83 -1.36 -1.09
CA SER A 174 -1.99 -0.70 -0.46
C SER A 174 -2.05 0.80 -0.74
N ALA A 175 -1.09 1.57 -0.21
CA ALA A 175 -1.12 3.03 -0.29
C ALA A 175 -0.88 3.55 -1.71
N LEU A 176 0.10 2.98 -2.43
CA LEU A 176 0.46 3.43 -3.77
C LEU A 176 -0.73 3.37 -4.76
N PRO A 177 -1.46 2.26 -4.93
CA PRO A 177 -2.60 2.23 -5.85
C PRO A 177 -3.72 3.18 -5.43
N ALA A 178 -3.97 3.34 -4.12
CA ALA A 178 -4.98 4.28 -3.62
C ALA A 178 -4.59 5.74 -3.92
N LEU A 179 -3.31 6.10 -3.75
CA LEU A 179 -2.78 7.42 -4.10
C LEU A 179 -2.82 7.66 -5.61
N LEU A 180 -2.50 6.66 -6.43
CA LEU A 180 -2.59 6.77 -7.88
C LEU A 180 -4.04 6.99 -8.34
N ILE A 181 -5.02 6.32 -7.73
CA ILE A 181 -6.44 6.55 -8.01
C ILE A 181 -6.85 7.96 -7.61
N TYR A 182 -6.43 8.45 -6.43
CA TYR A 182 -6.71 9.81 -5.99
C TYR A 182 -6.17 10.85 -6.98
N VAL A 183 -4.89 10.71 -7.36
CA VAL A 183 -4.24 11.61 -8.32
C VAL A 183 -4.92 11.52 -9.70
N ALA A 184 -5.26 10.32 -10.17
CA ALA A 184 -6.01 10.14 -11.41
C ALA A 184 -7.38 10.81 -11.34
N GLY A 185 -8.11 10.65 -10.23
CA GLY A 185 -9.40 11.32 -10.01
C GLY A 185 -9.28 12.84 -10.11
N LEU A 186 -8.24 13.43 -9.52
CA LEU A 186 -7.97 14.87 -9.63
C LEU A 186 -7.69 15.29 -11.08
N PHE A 187 -6.92 14.52 -11.83
CA PHE A 187 -6.66 14.81 -13.25
C PHE A 187 -7.91 14.67 -14.13
N LEU A 188 -8.84 13.80 -13.76
CA LEU A 188 -10.09 13.60 -14.47
C LEU A 188 -11.18 14.60 -14.08
N SER A 189 -11.04 15.26 -12.92
CA SER A 189 -12.03 16.22 -12.43
C SER A 189 -11.98 17.50 -13.25
N THR A 190 -13.13 17.94 -13.75
CA THR A 190 -13.30 19.22 -14.45
C THR A 190 -13.53 20.38 -13.49
N ASP A 191 -13.82 20.09 -12.22
CA ASP A 191 -14.12 21.07 -11.18
C ASP A 191 -12.82 21.55 -10.49
N PRO A 192 -12.48 22.85 -10.55
CA PRO A 192 -11.27 23.40 -9.93
C PRO A 192 -11.29 23.29 -8.39
N THR A 193 -12.46 23.11 -7.77
CA THR A 193 -12.58 22.99 -6.31
C THR A 193 -12.35 21.57 -5.79
N ALA A 194 -12.21 20.57 -6.68
CA ALA A 194 -12.05 19.16 -6.30
C ALA A 194 -10.86 18.92 -5.35
N ILE A 195 -9.74 19.63 -5.57
CA ILE A 195 -8.56 19.55 -4.68
C ILE A 195 -8.90 20.09 -3.28
N ALA A 196 -9.56 21.26 -3.22
CA ALA A 196 -9.92 21.89 -1.95
C ALA A 196 -10.94 21.07 -1.15
N GLN A 197 -11.79 20.30 -1.82
CA GLN A 197 -12.76 19.41 -1.17
C GLN A 197 -12.13 18.09 -0.69
N THR A 198 -11.00 17.66 -1.25
CA THR A 198 -10.46 16.31 -1.05
C THR A 198 -9.02 16.26 -0.54
N TRP A 199 -8.49 17.39 -0.06
CA TRP A 199 -7.09 17.55 0.35
C TRP A 199 -6.64 16.59 1.47
N ASP A 200 -7.57 16.11 2.30
CA ASP A 200 -7.28 15.25 3.46
C ASP A 200 -7.20 13.76 3.08
N ILE A 201 -7.75 13.35 1.94
CA ILE A 201 -7.76 11.96 1.45
C ILE A 201 -6.34 11.34 1.37
N PRO A 202 -5.31 11.97 0.78
CA PRO A 202 -3.98 11.38 0.73
C PRO A 202 -3.40 11.09 2.11
N PHE A 203 -3.62 11.98 3.09
CA PHE A 203 -3.18 11.76 4.46
C PHE A 203 -3.94 10.61 5.12
N ARG A 204 -5.24 10.46 4.87
CA ARG A 204 -6.04 9.32 5.34
C ARG A 204 -5.54 7.99 4.77
N ILE A 205 -5.19 7.94 3.48
CA ILE A 205 -4.62 6.74 2.83
C ILE A 205 -3.33 6.34 3.53
N LEU A 206 -2.41 7.30 3.72
CA LEU A 206 -1.12 7.05 4.37
C LEU A 206 -1.31 6.60 5.82
N LEU A 207 -2.18 7.28 6.57
CA LEU A 207 -2.48 6.94 7.96
C LEU A 207 -3.12 5.56 8.08
N ALA A 208 -4.11 5.23 7.25
CA ALA A 208 -4.72 3.90 7.23
C ALA A 208 -3.69 2.81 6.92
N CYS A 209 -2.78 3.08 5.97
CA CYS A 209 -1.69 2.17 5.65
C CYS A 209 -0.76 1.97 6.85
N LEU A 210 -0.32 3.05 7.52
CA LEU A 210 0.56 2.97 8.69
C LEU A 210 -0.10 2.21 9.85
N VAL A 211 -1.36 2.52 10.16
CA VAL A 211 -2.13 1.90 11.25
C VAL A 211 -2.25 0.39 11.06
N LEU A 212 -2.35 -0.09 9.82
CA LEU A 212 -2.38 -1.53 9.53
C LEU A 212 -0.96 -2.13 9.46
N MET A 213 -0.03 -1.44 8.81
CA MET A 213 1.31 -1.93 8.48
C MET A 213 2.19 -2.11 9.72
N ILE A 214 2.15 -1.17 10.67
CA ILE A 214 2.99 -1.22 11.87
C ILE A 214 2.70 -2.46 12.72
N PRO A 215 1.45 -2.71 13.19
CA PRO A 215 1.16 -3.87 14.02
C PRO A 215 1.32 -5.19 13.27
N THR A 216 0.90 -5.26 12.00
CA THR A 216 1.02 -6.50 11.23
C THR A 216 2.48 -6.89 10.97
N THR A 217 3.35 -5.92 10.71
CA THR A 217 4.79 -6.17 10.56
C THR A 217 5.44 -6.52 11.90
N ALA A 218 5.04 -5.87 12.99
CA ALA A 218 5.53 -6.20 14.33
C ALA A 218 5.22 -7.66 14.69
N VAL A 219 3.98 -8.11 14.44
CA VAL A 219 3.57 -9.51 14.65
C VAL A 219 4.32 -10.46 13.72
N ALA A 220 4.58 -10.07 12.47
CA ALA A 220 5.27 -10.92 11.51
C ALA A 220 6.78 -11.09 11.77
N LEU A 221 7.39 -10.18 12.54
CA LEU A 221 8.80 -10.19 12.90
C LEU A 221 9.07 -10.66 14.34
N ALA A 222 8.03 -10.82 15.16
CA ALA A 222 8.09 -11.37 16.52
C ALA A 222 8.36 -12.87 16.50
#